data_AF-A0A0D0VQS4-F1
#
_entry.id   AF-A0A0D0VQS4-F1
#
_cell.length_a   1.000
_cell.length_b   1.000
_cell.length_c   1.000
_cell.angle_alpha   90.00
_cell.angle_beta   90.00
_cell.angle_gamma   90.00
#
_symmetry.space_group_name_H-M   'P 1'
#
loop_
_entity.id
_entity.type
_entity.pdbx_description
1 polymer ?
#
loop_
_entity_poly.entity_id
_entity_poly.type
_entity_poly.pdbx_seq_one_letter_code
_entity_poly.pdbx_strand_id
1 'polypeptide(L)'
;MAPAQLSNTFIYLAALFKPALLRPHLRVPSIANVDFKALKKEGFNAVVIDKDNCLTLPHKDDIYPPYQKAWTDLLSTFRPGRVLVVSNSAGTTKDPGSIAAEAVSLSLRAPVLLHPTPKPGCSASILSYFSGKLGQPTTLRHDIASAGLRLWKAEKLDEEALWGKWENEIEGPLLGGLRREQEGAEDADGEKVAKGQKVISPTDSTNRTHTLSKETLTAGDLRILVIGDRLFTDTLLADRLSRRLPPLPATTPDVPSTPRVLSIYTTSLPQPRDVRPLRWLEERLSQGKTKGDYSKFFAEENALSPAVKVPSMAPSRWTVLRWLRPATWREISVPPLTWNPRSWKPLPLAVAIGNVTGRVGMLIWKYTKQGGRLGWSKGKQWFTERKEQSAKLAMAKELESSASREPFSKDQKVTTSVA
;
A
#
# COMPACT_ATOMS: atom_id res chain seq x y z
N MET A 1 -26.12 -13.51 7.19
CA MET A 1 -25.58 -13.75 5.83
C MET A 1 -24.10 -13.40 5.82
N ALA A 2 -23.22 -14.28 5.34
CA ALA A 2 -21.82 -13.93 5.12
C ALA A 2 -21.73 -12.87 4.01
N PRO A 3 -20.94 -11.80 4.16
CA PRO A 3 -20.88 -10.75 3.15
C PRO A 3 -20.30 -11.31 1.84
N ALA A 4 -20.92 -10.92 0.73
CA ALA A 4 -20.56 -11.37 -0.61
C ALA A 4 -19.07 -11.22 -0.90
N GLN A 5 -18.48 -12.20 -1.59
CA GLN A 5 -17.11 -12.12 -2.07
C GLN A 5 -17.04 -11.14 -3.24
N LEU A 6 -16.85 -9.85 -2.94
CA LEU A 6 -16.57 -8.84 -3.94
C LEU A 6 -15.16 -8.99 -4.51
N SER A 7 -15.00 -8.82 -5.82
CA SER A 7 -13.69 -8.74 -6.46
C SER A 7 -12.93 -7.48 -6.02
N ASN A 8 -11.60 -7.51 -6.09
CA ASN A 8 -10.76 -6.34 -5.79
C ASN A 8 -11.11 -5.13 -6.67
N THR A 9 -11.50 -5.34 -7.93
CA THR A 9 -11.89 -4.25 -8.84
C THR A 9 -13.12 -3.51 -8.34
N PHE A 10 -14.17 -4.22 -7.92
CA PHE A 10 -15.36 -3.60 -7.33
C PHE A 10 -15.04 -2.89 -6.00
N ILE A 11 -14.13 -3.43 -5.20
CA ILE A 11 -13.72 -2.80 -3.93
C ILE A 11 -13.04 -1.46 -4.18
N TYR A 12 -12.09 -1.41 -5.12
CA TYR A 12 -11.41 -0.17 -5.49
C TYR A 12 -12.38 0.84 -6.11
N LEU A 13 -13.27 0.39 -6.99
CA LEU A 13 -14.29 1.23 -7.59
C LEU A 13 -15.23 1.84 -6.54
N ALA A 14 -15.67 1.03 -5.56
CA ALA A 14 -16.50 1.50 -4.46
C ALA A 14 -15.78 2.57 -3.62
N ALA A 15 -14.47 2.43 -3.40
CA ALA A 15 -13.67 3.43 -2.68
C ALA A 15 -13.51 4.75 -3.45
N LEU A 16 -13.51 4.72 -4.80
CA LEU A 16 -13.53 5.93 -5.63
C LEU A 16 -14.85 6.71 -5.47
N PHE A 17 -15.99 6.02 -5.40
CA PHE A 17 -17.29 6.65 -5.20
C PHE A 17 -17.61 6.98 -3.74
N LYS A 18 -16.99 6.27 -2.78
CA LYS A 18 -17.14 6.49 -1.33
C LYS A 18 -15.76 6.73 -0.69
N PRO A 19 -15.17 7.92 -0.87
CA PRO A 19 -13.82 8.24 -0.38
C PRO A 19 -13.65 8.12 1.14
N ALA A 20 -14.74 8.20 1.91
CA ALA A 20 -14.72 7.99 3.36
C ALA A 20 -14.21 6.58 3.76
N LEU A 21 -14.27 5.59 2.87
CA LEU A 21 -13.73 4.25 3.10
C LEU A 21 -12.20 4.24 3.20
N LEU A 22 -11.52 5.21 2.57
CA LEU A 22 -10.06 5.33 2.56
C LEU A 22 -9.52 6.08 3.78
N ARG A 23 -10.38 6.59 4.67
CA ARG A 23 -9.95 7.30 5.87
C ARG A 23 -9.46 6.29 6.93
N PRO A 24 -8.18 6.34 7.34
CA PRO A 24 -7.69 5.50 8.42
C PRO A 24 -8.25 5.97 9.77
N HIS A 25 -8.17 5.12 10.80
CA HIS A 25 -8.54 5.53 12.15
C HIS A 25 -7.42 6.33 12.81
N LEU A 26 -6.18 5.85 12.66
CA LEU A 26 -4.99 6.50 13.19
C LEU A 26 -3.96 6.70 12.07
N ARG A 27 -3.31 7.85 12.04
CA ARG A 27 -2.18 8.16 11.15
C ARG A 27 -0.96 8.39 12.02
N VAL A 28 0.08 7.59 11.81
CA VAL A 28 1.34 7.69 12.55
C VAL A 28 2.51 7.78 11.57
N PRO A 29 3.64 8.41 11.96
CA PRO A 29 4.84 8.37 11.14
C PRO A 29 5.30 6.93 10.95
N SER A 30 5.53 6.19 12.04
CA SER A 30 6.08 4.84 12.03
C SER A 30 5.36 3.91 12.99
N ILE A 31 5.62 2.61 12.89
CA ILE A 31 5.13 1.61 13.85
C ILE A 31 5.67 1.86 15.27
N ALA A 32 6.80 2.55 15.40
CA ALA A 32 7.39 2.87 16.70
C ALA A 32 6.60 3.91 17.48
N ASN A 33 5.75 4.69 16.81
CA ASN A 33 4.89 5.70 17.44
C ASN A 33 3.53 5.14 17.88
N VAL A 34 3.36 3.82 17.87
CA VAL A 34 2.10 3.16 18.25
C VAL A 34 2.25 2.54 19.63
N ASP A 35 1.38 2.90 20.57
CA ASP A 35 1.32 2.25 21.88
C ASP A 35 0.54 0.92 21.79
N PHE A 36 1.29 -0.15 21.53
CA PHE A 36 0.72 -1.50 21.48
C PHE A 36 0.18 -2.00 22.81
N LYS A 37 0.71 -1.52 23.94
CA LYS A 37 0.26 -1.92 25.28
C LYS A 37 -1.11 -1.31 25.59
N ALA A 38 -1.30 -0.03 25.28
CA ALA A 38 -2.59 0.64 25.37
C ALA A 38 -3.64 -0.03 24.46
N LEU A 39 -3.27 -0.37 23.23
CA LEU A 39 -4.16 -1.10 22.31
C LEU A 39 -4.57 -2.47 22.87
N LYS A 40 -3.63 -3.23 23.45
CA LYS A 40 -3.95 -4.52 24.09
C LYS A 40 -4.87 -4.34 25.30
N LYS A 41 -4.66 -3.30 26.11
CA LYS A 41 -5.51 -2.97 27.27
C LYS A 41 -6.96 -2.66 26.86
N GLU A 42 -7.16 -2.08 25.69
CA GLU A 42 -8.47 -1.81 25.10
C GLU A 42 -9.12 -3.05 24.45
N GLY A 43 -8.48 -4.21 24.56
CA GLY A 43 -9.03 -5.50 24.16
C GLY A 43 -8.68 -5.94 22.74
N PHE A 44 -7.82 -5.21 22.01
CA PHE A 44 -7.30 -5.71 20.74
C PHE A 44 -6.46 -6.96 20.98
N ASN A 45 -6.75 -8.05 20.26
CA ASN A 45 -6.14 -9.36 20.50
C ASN A 45 -5.49 -9.98 19.26
N ALA A 46 -5.65 -9.36 18.09
CA ALA A 46 -5.05 -9.80 16.83
C ALA A 46 -4.47 -8.60 16.08
N VAL A 47 -3.33 -8.79 15.42
CA VAL A 47 -2.64 -7.78 14.61
C VAL A 47 -2.41 -8.34 13.22
N VAL A 48 -2.78 -7.56 12.22
CA VAL A 48 -2.50 -7.76 10.80
C VAL A 48 -1.60 -6.61 10.37
N ILE A 49 -0.43 -6.92 9.83
CA ILE A 49 0.54 -5.91 9.43
C ILE A 49 1.01 -6.13 8.00
N ASP A 50 1.11 -5.05 7.24
CA ASP A 50 1.73 -5.09 5.92
C ASP A 50 3.24 -5.30 6.03
N LYS A 51 3.81 -6.01 5.06
CA LYS A 51 5.25 -6.19 4.91
C LYS A 51 5.85 -5.00 4.15
N ASP A 52 5.47 -4.88 2.88
CA ASP A 52 6.18 -4.07 1.89
C ASP A 52 5.94 -2.58 2.15
N ASN A 53 7.00 -1.78 2.31
CA ASN A 53 6.95 -0.35 2.62
C ASN A 53 6.25 0.02 3.95
N CYS A 54 6.01 -0.97 4.82
CA CYS A 54 5.50 -0.76 6.19
C CYS A 54 6.49 -1.27 7.25
N LEU A 55 6.85 -2.56 7.18
CA LEU A 55 7.87 -3.17 8.06
C LEU A 55 9.25 -3.16 7.42
N THR A 56 9.29 -3.47 6.12
CA THR A 56 10.54 -3.68 5.38
C THR A 56 10.70 -2.63 4.29
N LEU A 57 11.95 -2.38 3.92
CA LEU A 57 12.28 -1.56 2.75
C LEU A 57 11.82 -2.27 1.46
N PRO A 58 11.60 -1.52 0.36
CA PRO A 58 11.28 -2.14 -0.93
C PRO A 58 12.27 -3.25 -1.29
N HIS A 59 11.77 -4.43 -1.67
CA HIS A 59 12.57 -5.60 -2.06
C HIS A 59 13.51 -6.14 -0.97
N LYS A 60 13.21 -5.87 0.31
CA LYS A 60 13.90 -6.45 1.45
C LYS A 60 12.92 -7.25 2.30
N ASP A 61 13.43 -8.35 2.86
CA ASP A 61 12.66 -9.23 3.73
C ASP A 61 12.92 -8.96 5.22
N ASP A 62 14.01 -8.26 5.51
CA ASP A 62 14.40 -7.89 6.87
C ASP A 62 13.64 -6.65 7.36
N ILE A 63 13.32 -6.68 8.65
CA ILE A 63 12.77 -5.56 9.39
C ILE A 63 13.69 -4.35 9.25
N TYR A 64 13.11 -3.17 8.97
CA TYR A 64 13.89 -1.95 8.92
C TYR A 64 14.55 -1.70 10.29
N PRO A 65 15.89 -1.54 10.40
CA PRO A 65 16.57 -1.60 11.69
C PRO A 65 16.03 -0.64 12.77
N PRO A 66 15.64 0.62 12.43
CA PRO A 66 14.98 1.52 13.40
C PRO A 66 13.66 1.00 14.00
N TYR A 67 13.00 0.04 13.34
CA TYR A 67 11.74 -0.55 13.81
C TYR A 67 11.96 -1.81 14.66
N GLN A 68 13.19 -2.29 14.82
CA GLN A 68 13.51 -3.52 15.55
C GLN A 68 12.94 -3.52 16.97
N LYS A 69 13.09 -2.40 17.70
CA LYS A 69 12.59 -2.26 19.07
C LYS A 69 11.05 -2.36 19.09
N ALA A 70 10.38 -1.52 18.30
CA ALA A 70 8.93 -1.50 18.19
C ALA A 70 8.34 -2.85 17.75
N TRP A 71 9.03 -3.54 16.83
CA TRP A 71 8.66 -4.88 16.38
C TRP A 71 8.77 -5.92 17.49
N THR A 72 9.85 -5.87 18.28
CA THR A 72 10.04 -6.75 19.45
C THR A 72 9.01 -6.46 20.54
N ASP A 73 8.69 -5.19 20.77
CA ASP A 73 7.65 -4.76 21.70
C ASP A 73 6.26 -5.22 21.25
N LEU A 74 5.95 -5.15 19.94
CA LEU A 74 4.72 -5.71 19.38
C LEU A 74 4.64 -7.23 19.62
N LEU A 75 5.68 -7.98 19.26
CA LEU A 75 5.72 -9.44 19.38
C LEU A 75 5.67 -9.92 20.84
N SER A 76 6.22 -9.16 21.79
CA SER A 76 6.12 -9.46 23.21
C SER A 76 4.77 -9.08 23.81
N THR A 77 4.14 -8.02 23.28
CA THR A 77 2.82 -7.58 23.71
C THR A 77 1.73 -8.56 23.30
N PHE A 78 1.75 -9.05 22.06
CA PHE A 78 0.75 -9.99 21.55
C PHE A 78 1.24 -11.43 21.65
N ARG A 79 0.38 -12.38 22.03
CA ARG A 79 0.75 -13.80 22.11
C ARG A 79 1.26 -14.32 20.75
N PRO A 80 2.17 -15.30 20.71
CA PRO A 80 2.61 -15.91 19.45
C PRO A 80 1.45 -16.37 18.58
N GLY A 81 1.53 -16.11 17.28
CA GLY A 81 0.47 -16.42 16.32
C GLY A 81 -0.70 -15.41 16.28
N ARG A 82 -0.70 -14.37 17.13
CA ARG A 82 -1.67 -13.25 17.06
C ARG A 82 -1.21 -12.08 16.19
N VAL A 83 0.09 -12.01 15.88
CA VAL A 83 0.65 -11.09 14.89
C VAL A 83 0.76 -11.83 13.56
N LEU A 84 0.11 -11.32 12.52
CA LEU A 84 0.06 -11.91 11.19
C LEU A 84 0.56 -10.92 10.15
N VAL A 85 1.59 -11.30 9.39
CA VAL A 85 2.11 -10.51 8.28
C VAL A 85 1.33 -10.83 7.02
N VAL A 86 0.90 -9.80 6.28
CA VAL A 86 0.13 -9.96 5.03
C VAL A 86 0.75 -9.12 3.93
N SER A 87 1.23 -9.77 2.88
CA SER A 87 1.90 -9.13 1.75
C SER A 87 1.14 -9.42 0.44
N ASN A 88 1.30 -8.53 -0.54
CA ASN A 88 0.85 -8.79 -1.91
C ASN A 88 1.92 -9.47 -2.77
N SER A 89 3.16 -9.53 -2.29
CA SER A 89 4.32 -10.12 -2.97
C SER A 89 4.67 -11.50 -2.40
N ALA A 90 4.59 -11.69 -1.08
CA ALA A 90 4.84 -12.96 -0.41
C ALA A 90 3.54 -13.65 0.02
N GLY A 91 3.46 -14.98 -0.11
CA GLY A 91 2.29 -15.78 0.29
C GLY A 91 1.09 -15.67 -0.63
N THR A 92 1.27 -15.11 -1.83
CA THR A 92 0.21 -15.01 -2.85
C THR A 92 0.45 -15.96 -4.02
N THR A 93 -0.44 -15.96 -5.02
CA THR A 93 -0.21 -16.68 -6.29
C THR A 93 1.05 -16.23 -7.04
N LYS A 94 1.64 -15.09 -6.66
CA LYS A 94 2.93 -14.61 -7.20
C LYS A 94 4.16 -15.23 -6.52
N ASP A 95 3.96 -15.96 -5.43
CA ASP A 95 4.99 -16.63 -4.64
C ASP A 95 4.89 -18.15 -4.86
N PRO A 96 5.43 -18.67 -5.99
CA PRO A 96 5.35 -20.09 -6.28
C PRO A 96 6.08 -20.89 -5.20
N GLY A 97 5.40 -21.90 -4.64
CA GLY A 97 5.95 -22.70 -3.55
C GLY A 97 6.01 -22.00 -2.19
N SER A 98 5.49 -20.77 -2.05
CA SER A 98 5.48 -20.01 -0.79
C SER A 98 6.88 -19.77 -0.17
N ILE A 99 7.92 -19.75 -1.01
CA ILE A 99 9.31 -19.61 -0.57
C ILE A 99 9.55 -18.22 0.02
N ALA A 100 9.01 -17.17 -0.62
CA ALA A 100 9.16 -15.81 -0.12
C ALA A 100 8.40 -15.64 1.21
N ALA A 101 7.23 -16.26 1.36
CA ALA A 101 6.50 -16.27 2.62
C ALA A 101 7.30 -16.92 3.75
N GLU A 102 7.96 -18.05 3.48
CA GLU A 102 8.80 -18.73 4.48
C GLU A 102 10.02 -17.89 4.86
N ALA A 103 10.72 -17.31 3.88
CA ALA A 103 11.89 -16.46 4.12
C ALA A 103 11.53 -15.22 4.96
N VAL A 104 10.43 -14.54 4.62
CA VAL A 104 9.92 -13.39 5.39
C VAL A 104 9.47 -13.82 6.78
N SER A 105 8.80 -14.97 6.89
CA SER A 105 8.40 -15.49 8.19
C SER A 105 9.61 -15.78 9.07
N LEU A 106 10.68 -16.31 8.50
CA LEU A 106 11.95 -16.57 9.18
C LEU A 106 12.56 -15.27 9.72
N SER A 107 12.76 -14.28 8.84
CA SER A 107 13.38 -13.01 9.20
C SER A 107 12.57 -12.23 10.25
N LEU A 108 11.26 -12.08 10.04
CA LEU A 108 10.39 -11.30 10.94
C LEU A 108 9.98 -12.06 12.20
N ARG A 109 10.21 -13.38 12.28
CA ARG A 109 9.75 -14.25 13.37
C ARG A 109 8.24 -14.17 13.64
N ALA A 110 7.47 -13.91 12.58
CA ALA A 110 6.02 -13.87 12.60
C ALA A 110 5.45 -14.67 11.42
N PRO A 111 4.27 -15.26 11.55
CA PRO A 111 3.64 -15.98 10.46
C PRO A 111 3.24 -15.04 9.33
N VAL A 112 3.49 -15.48 8.10
CA VAL A 112 3.00 -14.82 6.88
C VAL A 112 1.74 -15.54 6.41
N LEU A 113 0.70 -14.79 6.08
CA LEU A 113 -0.53 -15.37 5.57
C LEU A 113 -0.32 -15.92 4.16
N LEU A 114 -0.67 -17.19 3.95
CA LEU A 114 -0.80 -17.76 2.61
C LEU A 114 -2.23 -17.53 2.10
N HIS A 115 -2.37 -16.81 0.99
CA HIS A 115 -3.67 -16.45 0.43
C HIS A 115 -3.63 -16.26 -1.10
N PRO A 116 -4.59 -16.84 -1.85
CA PRO A 116 -4.58 -16.73 -3.31
C PRO A 116 -4.92 -15.32 -3.82
N THR A 117 -5.74 -14.57 -3.07
CA THR A 117 -6.22 -13.25 -3.47
C THR A 117 -5.45 -12.14 -2.76
N PRO A 118 -4.85 -11.15 -3.45
CA PRO A 118 -4.13 -10.06 -2.80
C PRO A 118 -5.07 -9.16 -1.99
N LYS A 119 -4.48 -8.35 -1.09
CA LYS A 119 -5.20 -7.30 -0.34
C LYS A 119 -5.90 -6.34 -1.31
N PRO A 120 -7.12 -5.86 -0.98
CA PRO A 120 -7.91 -6.08 0.25
C PRO A 120 -8.78 -7.35 0.25
N GLY A 121 -8.68 -8.23 -0.76
CA GLY A 121 -9.54 -9.39 -0.93
C GLY A 121 -9.38 -10.49 0.13
N CYS A 122 -8.18 -10.65 0.70
CA CYS A 122 -7.80 -11.72 1.63
C CYS A 122 -8.48 -11.69 3.02
N SER A 123 -9.42 -10.78 3.28
CA SER A 123 -10.17 -10.67 4.54
C SER A 123 -10.74 -11.99 5.08
N ALA A 124 -11.24 -12.88 4.20
CA ALA A 124 -11.78 -14.18 4.61
C ALA A 124 -10.69 -15.15 5.10
N SER A 125 -9.53 -15.15 4.43
CA SER A 125 -8.36 -15.96 4.81
C SER A 125 -7.80 -15.51 6.17
N ILE A 126 -7.74 -14.20 6.43
CA ILE A 126 -7.32 -13.64 7.72
C ILE A 126 -8.22 -14.14 8.85
N LEU A 127 -9.54 -14.05 8.68
CA LEU A 127 -10.49 -14.52 9.70
C LEU A 127 -10.42 -16.03 9.91
N SER A 128 -10.22 -16.77 8.81
CA SER A 128 -10.03 -18.22 8.87
C SER A 128 -8.75 -18.60 9.63
N TYR A 129 -7.68 -17.80 9.51
CA TYR A 129 -6.44 -17.99 10.27
C TYR A 129 -6.64 -17.75 11.77
N PHE A 130 -7.32 -16.65 12.13
CA PHE A 130 -7.54 -16.32 13.54
C PHE A 130 -8.58 -17.22 14.22
N SER A 131 -9.51 -17.80 13.46
CA SER A 131 -10.45 -18.83 13.93
C SER A 131 -9.87 -20.25 13.92
N GLY A 132 -8.58 -20.41 13.58
CA GLY A 132 -7.90 -21.71 13.61
C GLY A 132 -8.18 -22.64 12.43
N LYS A 133 -9.04 -22.23 11.47
CA LYS A 133 -9.42 -23.06 10.32
C LYS A 133 -8.29 -23.34 9.33
N LEU A 134 -7.32 -22.43 9.20
CA LEU A 134 -6.12 -22.66 8.38
C LEU A 134 -5.06 -23.52 9.08
N GLY A 135 -5.28 -23.93 10.34
CA GLY A 135 -4.27 -24.65 11.11
C GLY A 135 -3.15 -23.74 11.63
N GLN A 136 -2.06 -24.35 12.10
CA GLN A 136 -0.83 -23.62 12.40
C GLN A 136 -0.18 -23.17 11.08
N PRO A 137 0.43 -21.97 11.04
CA PRO A 137 1.25 -21.58 9.90
C PRO A 137 2.33 -22.66 9.73
N THR A 138 2.30 -23.37 8.60
CA THR A 138 3.27 -24.41 8.27
C THR A 138 4.61 -23.75 7.97
N THR A 139 5.33 -23.35 9.00
CA THR A 139 6.72 -22.94 8.81
C THR A 139 7.50 -24.21 8.54
N LEU A 140 8.07 -24.32 7.34
CA LEU A 140 8.96 -25.41 6.99
C LEU A 140 10.22 -25.43 7.86
N ARG A 141 10.45 -24.44 8.72
CA ARG A 141 11.54 -24.40 9.73
C ARG A 141 11.93 -25.74 10.34
N HIS A 142 10.98 -26.53 10.85
CA HIS A 142 11.32 -27.83 11.45
C HIS A 142 11.82 -28.81 10.39
N ASP A 143 11.16 -28.84 9.24
CA ASP A 143 11.48 -29.71 8.12
C ASP A 143 12.81 -29.31 7.46
N ILE A 144 13.06 -28.02 7.25
CA ILE A 144 14.31 -27.45 6.73
C ILE A 144 15.46 -27.67 7.70
N ALA A 145 15.26 -27.41 9.00
CA ALA A 145 16.31 -27.64 10.00
C ALA A 145 16.65 -29.14 10.11
N SER A 146 15.64 -30.01 10.11
CA SER A 146 15.86 -31.46 10.16
C SER A 146 16.50 -31.99 8.87
N ALA A 147 16.10 -31.49 7.70
CA ALA A 147 16.70 -31.83 6.41
C ALA A 147 18.15 -31.31 6.30
N GLY A 148 18.40 -30.08 6.73
CA GLY A 148 19.75 -29.49 6.78
C GLY A 148 20.67 -30.24 7.72
N LEU A 149 20.18 -30.67 8.90
CA LEU A 149 20.94 -31.52 9.82
C LEU A 149 21.28 -32.88 9.20
N ARG A 150 20.35 -33.49 8.43
CA ARG A 150 20.59 -34.75 7.73
C ARG A 150 21.64 -34.59 6.62
N LEU A 151 21.53 -33.54 5.81
CA LEU A 151 22.49 -33.20 4.76
C LEU A 151 23.89 -32.99 5.34
N TRP A 152 24.00 -32.18 6.39
CA TRP A 152 25.27 -31.91 7.06
C TRP A 152 25.92 -33.18 7.63
N LYS A 153 25.12 -34.08 8.22
CA LYS A 153 25.61 -35.39 8.68
C LYS A 153 26.09 -36.27 7.53
N ALA A 154 25.37 -36.28 6.40
CA ALA A 154 25.77 -37.03 5.22
C ALA A 154 27.06 -36.48 4.61
N GLU A 155 27.17 -35.15 4.46
CA GLU A 155 28.40 -34.48 3.99
C GLU A 155 29.59 -34.81 4.89
N LYS A 156 29.40 -34.83 6.22
CA LYS A 156 30.46 -35.21 7.16
C LYS A 156 30.93 -36.65 7.00
N LEU A 157 30.00 -37.58 6.79
CA LEU A 157 30.34 -38.99 6.54
C LEU A 157 31.07 -39.16 5.20
N ASP A 158 30.66 -38.42 4.17
CA ASP A 158 31.32 -38.44 2.86
C ASP A 158 32.73 -37.82 2.94
N GLU A 159 32.90 -36.71 3.68
CA GLU A 159 34.20 -36.12 3.98
C GLU A 159 35.12 -37.11 4.70
N GLU A 160 34.64 -37.78 5.75
CA GLU A 160 35.40 -38.81 6.48
C GLU A 160 35.78 -39.99 5.58
N ALA A 161 34.87 -40.45 4.71
CA ALA A 161 35.13 -41.52 3.77
C ALA A 161 36.16 -41.11 2.70
N LEU A 162 36.09 -39.87 2.20
CA LEU A 162 37.07 -39.33 1.26
C LEU A 162 38.44 -39.16 1.92
N TRP A 163 38.48 -38.64 3.15
CA TRP A 163 39.71 -38.53 3.93
C TRP A 163 40.33 -39.89 4.19
N GLY A 164 39.54 -40.89 4.58
CA GLY A 164 40.04 -42.25 4.78
C GLY A 164 40.58 -42.88 3.49
N LYS A 165 39.93 -42.67 2.35
CA LYS A 165 40.47 -43.10 1.04
C LYS A 165 41.78 -42.40 0.72
N TRP A 166 41.83 -41.08 0.91
CA TRP A 166 42.99 -40.26 0.62
C TRP A 166 44.20 -40.61 1.51
N GLU A 167 43.98 -40.84 2.80
CA GLU A 167 45.00 -41.28 3.75
C GLU A 167 45.57 -42.66 3.41
N ASN A 168 44.73 -43.56 2.88
CA ASN A 168 45.17 -44.88 2.42
C ASN A 168 45.91 -44.84 1.07
N GLU A 169 45.64 -43.85 0.21
CA GLU A 169 46.29 -43.70 -1.08
C GLU A 169 47.63 -42.96 -0.99
N ILE A 170 47.86 -42.19 0.08
CA ILE A 170 49.10 -41.44 0.29
C ILE A 170 49.96 -42.15 1.35
N GLU A 171 50.90 -42.95 0.88
CA GLU A 171 52.03 -43.38 1.70
C GLU A 171 53.17 -42.37 1.62
N GLY A 172 53.43 -41.67 2.74
CA GLY A 172 54.59 -40.79 2.94
C GLY A 172 54.26 -39.31 3.14
N PRO A 173 55.21 -38.50 3.64
CA PRO A 173 55.00 -37.07 3.82
C PRO A 173 54.75 -36.39 2.47
N LEU A 174 53.70 -35.57 2.39
CA LEU A 174 53.18 -34.91 1.17
C LEU A 174 54.20 -34.06 0.39
N LEU A 175 55.36 -33.77 0.96
CA LEU A 175 56.45 -33.00 0.34
C LEU A 175 57.65 -33.88 -0.05
N GLY A 176 57.50 -35.20 -0.02
CA GLY A 176 58.61 -36.16 -0.18
C GLY A 176 59.43 -36.27 1.11
N GLY A 177 59.89 -37.48 1.44
CA GLY A 177 60.84 -37.63 2.54
C GLY A 177 62.10 -36.80 2.23
N LEU A 178 62.53 -35.97 3.18
CA LEU A 178 63.84 -35.32 3.08
C LEU A 178 64.88 -36.42 2.81
N ARG A 179 65.51 -36.38 1.64
CA ARG A 179 66.62 -37.25 1.30
C ARG A 179 67.71 -36.98 2.33
N ARG A 180 67.85 -37.84 3.34
CA ARG A 180 69.02 -37.87 4.20
C ARG A 180 70.18 -38.38 3.35
N GLU A 181 70.81 -37.48 2.62
CA GLU A 181 72.23 -37.62 2.34
C GLU A 181 72.94 -37.38 3.68
N GLN A 182 73.78 -38.36 4.05
CA GLN A 182 74.61 -38.30 5.24
C GLN A 182 75.49 -37.05 5.17
N GLU A 183 75.41 -36.18 6.18
CA GLU A 183 76.55 -35.61 6.91
C GLU A 183 76.10 -34.43 7.80
N GLY A 184 76.65 -34.39 9.02
CA GLY A 184 76.66 -33.19 9.85
C GLY A 184 75.53 -33.06 10.86
N ALA A 185 75.87 -33.20 12.13
CA ALA A 185 75.03 -32.85 13.26
C ALA A 185 74.64 -31.36 13.23
N GLU A 186 73.41 -31.05 13.67
CA GLU A 186 73.14 -29.92 14.56
C GLU A 186 71.68 -29.97 15.03
N ASP A 187 71.54 -29.96 16.36
CA ASP A 187 70.29 -29.93 17.09
C ASP A 187 69.54 -28.63 16.81
N ALA A 188 68.26 -28.73 16.44
CA ALA A 188 67.35 -27.60 16.48
C ALA A 188 65.95 -28.08 16.87
N ASP A 189 65.63 -27.86 18.14
CA ASP A 189 64.33 -28.04 18.74
C ASP A 189 63.26 -27.20 18.01
N GLY A 190 62.42 -27.87 17.22
CA GLY A 190 61.25 -27.29 16.57
C GLY A 190 60.00 -27.48 17.42
N GLU A 191 59.73 -26.51 18.28
CA GLU A 191 58.58 -26.38 19.17
C GLU A 191 57.22 -26.62 18.44
N LYS A 192 56.51 -27.69 18.83
CA LYS A 192 55.14 -27.98 18.36
C LYS A 192 54.16 -26.98 18.97
N VAL A 193 53.77 -25.97 18.22
CA VAL A 193 52.65 -25.06 18.58
C VAL A 193 51.32 -25.78 18.32
N ALA A 194 50.94 -26.67 19.24
CA ALA A 194 49.57 -27.15 19.37
C ALA A 194 48.74 -26.07 20.08
N LYS A 195 48.25 -25.07 19.35
CA LYS A 195 47.20 -24.17 19.86
C LYS A 195 45.86 -24.90 19.78
N GLY A 196 45.48 -25.52 20.90
CA GLY A 196 44.18 -26.10 21.12
C GLY A 196 43.07 -25.06 20.96
N GLN A 197 42.18 -25.29 20.01
CA GLN A 197 40.89 -24.63 19.97
C GLN A 197 39.93 -25.42 20.85
N LYS A 198 39.64 -24.86 22.02
CA LYS A 198 38.71 -25.38 23.02
C LYS A 198 37.31 -25.40 22.41
N VAL A 199 36.88 -26.57 21.95
CA VAL A 199 35.50 -26.84 21.52
C VAL A 199 34.62 -26.70 22.76
N ILE A 200 33.83 -25.63 22.80
CA ILE A 200 32.79 -25.44 23.81
C ILE A 200 31.66 -26.39 23.45
N SER A 201 31.47 -27.42 24.26
CA SER A 201 30.32 -28.32 24.18
C SER A 201 29.03 -27.51 24.24
N PRO A 202 28.02 -27.79 23.38
CA PRO A 202 26.72 -27.19 23.55
C PRO A 202 26.11 -27.76 24.83
N THR A 203 25.97 -26.90 25.84
CA THR A 203 25.20 -27.16 27.04
C THR A 203 23.78 -27.57 26.66
N ASP A 204 23.35 -28.71 27.17
CA ASP A 204 21.97 -29.19 27.17
C ASP A 204 21.00 -28.07 27.54
N SER A 205 20.36 -27.49 26.53
CA SER A 205 19.16 -26.69 26.74
C SER A 205 17.98 -27.64 26.61
N THR A 206 17.44 -28.00 27.76
CA THR A 206 16.16 -28.69 27.96
C THR A 206 15.17 -28.38 26.84
N ASN A 207 14.82 -29.42 26.08
CA ASN A 207 13.68 -29.45 25.16
C ASN A 207 12.38 -29.14 25.93
N ARG A 208 12.08 -27.86 26.12
CA ARG A 208 10.70 -27.41 26.33
C ARG A 208 10.10 -27.23 24.95
N THR A 209 9.54 -28.31 24.41
CA THR A 209 8.51 -28.24 23.39
C THR A 209 7.41 -27.31 23.92
N HIS A 210 7.45 -26.05 23.50
CA HIS A 210 6.34 -25.13 23.69
C HIS A 210 5.23 -25.59 22.75
N THR A 211 4.45 -26.58 23.19
CA THR A 211 3.18 -26.96 22.57
C THR A 211 2.26 -25.76 22.73
N LEU A 212 2.30 -24.86 21.75
CA LEU A 212 1.59 -23.59 21.75
C LEU A 212 0.12 -23.90 21.45
N SER A 213 -0.62 -24.34 22.48
CA SER A 213 -2.06 -24.56 22.41
C SER A 213 -2.73 -23.21 22.16
N LYS A 214 -3.02 -22.93 20.88
CA LYS A 214 -3.74 -21.74 20.45
C LYS A 214 -5.18 -21.88 20.93
N GLU A 215 -5.54 -21.16 21.99
CA GLU A 215 -6.95 -20.92 22.33
C GLU A 215 -7.66 -20.40 21.07
N THR A 216 -8.50 -21.25 20.50
CA THR A 216 -9.24 -20.94 19.28
C THR A 216 -10.33 -19.95 19.67
N LEU A 217 -10.11 -18.66 19.36
CA LEU A 217 -11.11 -17.65 19.68
C LEU A 217 -12.30 -17.82 18.74
N THR A 218 -13.49 -17.77 19.32
CA THR A 218 -14.72 -17.65 18.55
C THR A 218 -14.70 -16.31 17.81
N ALA A 219 -15.37 -16.23 16.65
CA ALA A 219 -15.43 -14.99 15.87
C ALA A 219 -16.04 -13.81 16.65
N GLY A 220 -16.73 -14.09 17.76
CA GLY A 220 -17.34 -13.11 18.68
C GLY A 220 -16.34 -12.28 19.49
N ASP A 221 -15.12 -12.78 19.73
CA ASP A 221 -14.13 -12.12 20.60
C ASP A 221 -12.98 -11.44 19.83
N LEU A 222 -12.91 -11.63 18.51
CA LEU A 222 -11.82 -11.09 17.70
C LEU A 222 -11.92 -9.57 17.52
N ARG A 223 -10.90 -8.85 18.02
CA ARG A 223 -10.67 -7.42 17.78
C ARG A 223 -9.31 -7.24 17.11
N ILE A 224 -9.33 -6.68 15.90
CA ILE A 224 -8.20 -6.74 14.96
C ILE A 224 -7.59 -5.36 14.76
N LEU A 225 -6.27 -5.28 14.86
CA LEU A 225 -5.49 -4.13 14.44
C LEU A 225 -4.97 -4.37 13.02
N VAL A 226 -5.15 -3.41 12.12
CA VAL A 226 -4.62 -3.47 10.75
C VAL A 226 -3.64 -2.32 10.56
N ILE A 227 -2.37 -2.63 10.31
CA ILE A 227 -1.28 -1.65 10.15
C ILE A 227 -0.74 -1.76 8.73
N GLY A 228 -0.61 -0.63 8.03
CA GLY A 228 -0.05 -0.60 6.69
C GLY A 228 0.23 0.80 6.18
N ASP A 229 0.84 0.90 5.00
CA ASP A 229 1.29 2.15 4.40
C ASP A 229 0.41 2.63 3.23
N ARG A 230 -0.65 1.90 2.88
CA ARG A 230 -1.55 2.25 1.76
C ARG A 230 -3.01 2.29 2.16
N LEU A 231 -3.73 3.28 1.65
CA LEU A 231 -5.15 3.44 1.94
C LEU A 231 -6.01 2.48 1.12
N PHE A 232 -5.66 2.26 -0.15
CA PHE A 232 -6.44 1.36 -1.03
C PHE A 232 -6.33 -0.12 -0.64
N THR A 233 -5.26 -0.56 0.01
CA THR A 233 -5.14 -1.94 0.46
C THR A 233 -5.48 -2.10 1.91
N ASP A 234 -4.79 -1.42 2.83
CA ASP A 234 -4.83 -1.79 4.25
C ASP A 234 -6.03 -1.17 4.95
N THR A 235 -6.35 0.10 4.66
CA THR A 235 -7.56 0.74 5.19
C THR A 235 -8.83 0.09 4.63
N LEU A 236 -8.85 -0.26 3.34
CA LEU A 236 -9.98 -1.01 2.76
C LEU A 236 -10.06 -2.45 3.29
N LEU A 237 -8.93 -3.10 3.53
CA LEU A 237 -8.90 -4.42 4.18
C LEU A 237 -9.52 -4.35 5.58
N ALA A 238 -9.19 -3.33 6.36
CA ALA A 238 -9.78 -3.10 7.67
C ALA A 238 -11.30 -2.88 7.61
N ASP A 239 -11.79 -2.10 6.64
CA ASP A 239 -13.23 -1.90 6.40
C ASP A 239 -13.94 -3.21 6.01
N ARG A 240 -13.26 -4.10 5.27
CA ARG A 240 -13.82 -5.41 4.93
C ARG A 240 -13.84 -6.37 6.10
N LEU A 241 -12.80 -6.34 6.93
CA LEU A 241 -12.74 -7.13 8.16
C LEU A 241 -13.85 -6.70 9.13
N SER A 242 -14.09 -5.39 9.30
CA SER A 242 -15.14 -4.89 10.18
C SER A 242 -16.54 -5.33 9.75
N ARG A 243 -16.83 -5.38 8.43
CA ARG A 243 -18.10 -5.87 7.89
C ARG A 243 -18.30 -7.39 8.00
N ARG A 244 -17.22 -8.15 8.12
CA ARG A 244 -17.26 -9.62 8.25
C ARG A 244 -17.42 -10.07 9.70
N LEU A 245 -17.06 -9.22 10.66
CA LEU A 245 -17.17 -9.50 12.07
C LEU A 245 -18.54 -9.07 12.60
N PRO A 246 -19.10 -9.78 13.59
CA PRO A 246 -20.37 -9.39 14.19
C PRO A 246 -20.22 -8.04 14.93
N PRO A 247 -21.27 -7.19 14.91
CA PRO A 247 -21.30 -5.96 15.68
C PRO A 247 -21.00 -6.23 17.15
N LEU A 248 -20.33 -5.28 17.82
CA LEU A 248 -20.15 -5.34 19.25
C LEU A 248 -21.50 -5.11 19.96
N PRO A 249 -21.82 -5.87 21.02
CA PRO A 249 -22.93 -5.50 21.89
C PRO A 249 -22.64 -4.10 22.44
N ALA A 250 -23.64 -3.21 22.39
CA ALA A 250 -23.48 -1.85 22.86
C ALA A 250 -23.12 -1.87 24.36
N THR A 251 -21.87 -1.54 24.68
CA THR A 251 -21.51 -1.17 26.04
C THR A 251 -22.14 0.20 26.34
N THR A 252 -22.53 0.40 27.59
CA THR A 252 -23.14 1.61 28.17
C THR A 252 -22.69 2.94 27.54
N PRO A 253 -23.59 3.95 27.45
CA PRO A 253 -23.44 5.14 26.60
C PRO A 253 -22.23 6.06 26.89
N ASP A 254 -21.48 5.87 27.99
CA ASP A 254 -20.52 6.85 28.49
C ASP A 254 -19.03 6.59 28.13
N VAL A 255 -18.70 5.51 27.40
CA VAL A 255 -17.31 5.24 26.96
C VAL A 255 -17.23 5.32 25.43
N PRO A 256 -16.34 6.14 24.84
CA PRO A 256 -16.15 6.19 23.40
C PRO A 256 -15.77 4.78 22.89
N SER A 257 -16.69 4.13 22.19
CA SER A 257 -16.55 2.74 21.78
C SER A 257 -15.42 2.60 20.78
N THR A 258 -14.32 1.97 21.17
CA THR A 258 -13.26 1.59 20.22
C THR A 258 -13.81 0.63 19.17
N PRO A 259 -13.49 0.82 17.88
CA PRO A 259 -14.03 -0.01 16.83
C PRO A 259 -13.46 -1.41 16.95
N ARG A 260 -14.21 -2.40 16.46
CA ARG A 260 -13.77 -3.79 16.44
C ARG A 260 -12.51 -4.01 15.62
N VAL A 261 -12.37 -3.24 14.54
CA VAL A 261 -11.19 -3.24 13.67
C VAL A 261 -10.66 -1.82 13.60
N LEU A 262 -9.41 -1.63 14.01
CA LEU A 262 -8.72 -0.35 13.97
C LEU A 262 -7.69 -0.37 12.85
N SER A 263 -7.69 0.67 12.00
CA SER A 263 -6.70 0.82 10.93
C SER A 263 -5.68 1.91 11.27
N ILE A 264 -4.41 1.56 11.21
CA ILE A 264 -3.27 2.45 11.43
C ILE A 264 -2.53 2.61 10.11
N TYR A 265 -2.37 3.87 9.69
CA TYR A 265 -1.68 4.28 8.48
C TYR A 265 -0.28 4.82 8.82
N THR A 266 0.76 4.17 8.30
CA THR A 266 2.18 4.56 8.49
C THR A 266 2.73 5.32 7.29
N THR A 267 3.62 6.30 7.50
CA THR A 267 4.13 7.18 6.42
C THR A 267 5.65 7.32 6.30
N SER A 268 6.44 6.81 7.23
CA SER A 268 7.88 7.15 7.34
C SER A 268 8.82 6.43 6.38
N LEU A 269 8.47 5.26 5.83
CA LEU A 269 9.39 4.51 4.98
C LEU A 269 9.51 5.10 3.56
N PRO A 270 10.70 5.03 2.94
CA PRO A 270 10.95 5.53 1.60
C PRO A 270 10.15 4.73 0.56
N GLN A 271 9.59 5.45 -0.40
CA GLN A 271 8.60 4.92 -1.32
C GLN A 271 9.19 4.66 -2.70
N PRO A 272 8.79 3.56 -3.37
CA PRO A 272 9.07 3.36 -4.78
C PRO A 272 8.52 4.53 -5.62
N ARG A 273 9.23 4.94 -6.67
CA ARG A 273 8.79 6.05 -7.53
C ARG A 273 7.45 5.77 -8.21
N ASP A 274 7.19 4.51 -8.52
CA ASP A 274 6.05 4.07 -9.34
C ASP A 274 4.69 4.19 -8.62
N VAL A 275 4.68 4.23 -7.28
CA VAL A 275 3.44 4.29 -6.49
C VAL A 275 3.01 5.70 -6.10
N ARG A 276 3.83 6.72 -6.40
CA ARG A 276 3.54 8.14 -6.11
C ARG A 276 2.21 8.66 -6.66
N PRO A 277 1.83 8.43 -7.95
CA PRO A 277 0.57 8.96 -8.47
C PRO A 277 -0.65 8.34 -7.77
N LEU A 278 -0.58 7.05 -7.45
CA LEU A 278 -1.66 6.36 -6.74
C LEU A 278 -1.78 6.85 -5.30
N ARG A 279 -0.65 7.10 -4.61
CA ARG A 279 -0.65 7.67 -3.26
C ARG A 279 -1.18 9.10 -3.22
N TRP A 280 -0.83 9.92 -4.21
CA TRP A 280 -1.42 11.24 -4.35
C TRP A 280 -2.95 11.18 -4.52
N LEU A 281 -3.44 10.21 -5.30
CA LEU A 281 -4.87 9.99 -5.45
C LEU A 281 -5.50 9.53 -4.12
N GLU A 282 -4.86 8.61 -3.39
CA GLU A 282 -5.29 8.15 -2.06
C GLU A 282 -5.40 9.31 -1.06
N GLU A 283 -4.38 10.16 -0.97
CA GLU A 283 -4.35 11.33 -0.09
C GLU A 283 -5.43 12.34 -0.47
N ARG A 284 -5.63 12.55 -1.77
CA ARG A 284 -6.66 13.46 -2.28
C ARG A 284 -8.07 12.96 -2.01
N LEU A 285 -8.30 11.64 -2.13
CA LEU A 285 -9.60 11.02 -1.83
C LEU A 285 -9.87 10.99 -0.33
N SER A 286 -8.89 10.61 0.49
CA SER A 286 -9.04 10.62 1.96
C SER A 286 -9.17 12.02 2.55
N GLN A 287 -8.72 13.06 1.82
CA GLN A 287 -8.63 14.45 2.24
C GLN A 287 -7.72 14.65 3.47
N GLY A 288 -6.83 13.69 3.75
CA GLY A 288 -6.00 13.68 4.95
C GLY A 288 -6.77 13.50 6.27
N LYS A 289 -8.08 13.18 6.21
CA LYS A 289 -8.94 13.03 7.39
C LYS A 289 -8.87 11.62 7.96
N THR A 290 -8.97 11.52 9.28
CA THR A 290 -9.17 10.25 10.01
C THR A 290 -10.66 10.01 10.26
N LYS A 291 -11.05 8.76 10.59
CA LYS A 291 -12.43 8.40 10.96
C LYS A 291 -12.85 8.85 12.37
N GLY A 292 -11.91 9.33 13.19
CA GLY A 292 -12.12 9.85 14.54
C GLY A 292 -10.81 10.18 15.24
N ASP A 293 -10.89 10.53 16.53
CA ASP A 293 -9.74 10.89 17.35
C ASP A 293 -9.23 9.68 18.14
N TYR A 294 -8.15 9.09 17.65
CA TYR A 294 -7.48 7.94 18.26
C TYR A 294 -6.08 8.30 18.79
N SER A 295 -5.84 9.58 19.02
CA SER A 295 -4.54 10.13 19.44
C SER A 295 -4.03 9.55 20.77
N LYS A 296 -4.92 9.01 21.62
CA LYS A 296 -4.54 8.30 22.85
C LYS A 296 -3.64 7.07 22.63
N PHE A 297 -3.57 6.54 21.41
CA PHE A 297 -2.70 5.42 21.04
C PHE A 297 -1.38 5.84 20.42
N PHE A 298 -1.11 7.15 20.37
CA PHE A 298 0.16 7.69 19.91
C PHE A 298 1.17 7.63 21.06
N ALA A 299 2.25 6.87 20.87
CA ALA A 299 3.36 6.84 21.81
C ALA A 299 4.28 8.05 21.54
N GLU A 300 4.41 8.92 22.54
CA GLU A 300 5.22 10.14 22.47
C GLU A 300 6.73 9.89 22.72
N GLU A 301 7.13 8.62 22.88
CA GLU A 301 8.47 8.30 23.36
C GLU A 301 9.55 8.33 22.25
N ASN A 302 10.45 9.29 22.41
CA ASN A 302 11.76 9.49 21.79
C ASN A 302 11.79 9.59 20.26
N ALA A 303 11.91 10.83 19.82
CA ALA A 303 12.49 11.22 18.55
C ALA A 303 13.69 10.32 18.21
N LEU A 304 13.48 9.37 17.29
CA LEU A 304 14.52 9.00 16.35
C LEU A 304 15.09 10.32 15.81
N SER A 305 16.39 10.49 16.02
CA SER A 305 17.26 11.58 15.57
C SER A 305 16.71 12.27 14.32
N PRO A 306 16.67 13.61 14.30
CA PRO A 306 15.85 14.33 13.34
C PRO A 306 16.20 13.83 11.95
N ALA A 307 15.17 13.34 11.26
CA ALA A 307 15.19 13.12 9.84
C ALA A 307 15.99 14.28 9.22
N VAL A 308 17.05 13.92 8.50
CA VAL A 308 17.83 14.84 7.68
C VAL A 308 16.85 15.82 7.06
N LYS A 309 16.89 17.08 7.52
CA LYS A 309 16.10 18.17 6.96
C LYS A 309 16.64 18.39 5.54
N VAL A 310 16.15 17.59 4.59
CA VAL A 310 16.17 18.01 3.20
C VAL A 310 15.23 19.20 3.14
N PRO A 311 15.70 20.41 2.78
CA PRO A 311 14.89 21.60 2.84
C PRO A 311 13.70 21.42 1.90
N SER A 312 12.50 21.27 2.46
CA SER A 312 11.27 21.40 1.70
C SER A 312 11.09 22.87 1.37
N MET A 313 11.70 23.32 0.28
CA MET A 313 11.31 24.58 -0.34
C MET A 313 9.83 24.45 -0.68
N ALA A 314 8.99 25.25 -0.03
CA ALA A 314 7.59 25.38 -0.41
C ALA A 314 7.53 25.68 -1.91
N PRO A 315 6.70 24.97 -2.70
CA PRO A 315 6.62 25.22 -4.12
C PRO A 315 5.98 26.60 -4.31
N SER A 316 6.80 27.59 -4.65
CA SER A 316 6.34 28.88 -5.13
C SER A 316 5.44 28.64 -6.34
N ARG A 317 4.36 29.41 -6.48
CA ARG A 317 3.39 29.33 -7.60
C ARG A 317 4.05 29.43 -8.99
N TRP A 318 5.30 29.86 -9.05
CA TRP A 318 6.12 30.00 -10.25
C TRP A 318 6.96 28.75 -10.61
N THR A 319 6.96 27.70 -9.79
CA THR A 319 7.74 26.46 -10.06
C THR A 319 7.21 25.69 -11.27
N VAL A 320 5.93 25.88 -11.61
CA VAL A 320 5.29 25.29 -12.80
C VAL A 320 5.84 25.87 -14.11
N LEU A 321 6.36 27.10 -14.11
CA LEU A 321 6.97 27.72 -15.29
C LEU A 321 8.44 27.33 -15.50
N ARG A 322 9.08 26.63 -14.55
CA ARG A 322 10.49 26.19 -14.71
C ARG A 322 10.65 25.15 -15.82
N TRP A 323 9.61 24.38 -16.11
CA TRP A 323 9.56 23.39 -17.19
C TRP A 323 9.49 24.00 -18.59
N LEU A 324 9.16 25.31 -18.69
CA LEU A 324 9.13 26.06 -19.94
C LEU A 324 10.48 26.69 -20.31
N ARG A 325 11.53 26.50 -19.49
CA ARG A 325 12.89 26.97 -19.82
C ARG A 325 13.62 25.90 -20.66
N PRO A 326 14.07 26.22 -21.90
CA PRO A 326 14.69 25.25 -22.81
C PRO A 326 15.96 24.58 -22.27
N ALA A 327 16.62 25.16 -21.27
CA ALA A 327 17.84 24.60 -20.67
C ALA A 327 17.62 23.23 -19.97
N THR A 328 16.41 22.95 -19.47
CA THR A 328 16.10 21.66 -18.81
C THR A 328 15.87 20.50 -19.80
N TRP A 329 15.73 20.80 -21.10
CA TRP A 329 15.56 19.79 -22.14
C TRP A 329 16.89 19.12 -22.51
N ARG A 330 18.03 19.68 -22.07
CA ARG A 330 19.37 19.12 -22.29
C ARG A 330 19.78 18.02 -21.31
N GLU A 331 19.06 17.84 -20.20
CA GLU A 331 19.37 16.83 -19.16
C GLU A 331 18.61 15.50 -19.34
N ILE A 332 17.80 15.36 -20.40
CA ILE A 332 17.22 14.07 -20.77
C ILE A 332 18.33 13.23 -21.39
N SER A 333 18.99 12.40 -20.58
CA SER A 333 19.85 11.33 -21.07
C SER A 333 18.99 10.32 -21.84
N VAL A 334 18.82 10.57 -23.13
CA VAL A 334 18.25 9.61 -24.07
C VAL A 334 19.37 8.64 -24.42
N PRO A 335 19.19 7.31 -24.27
CA PRO A 335 20.16 6.37 -24.80
C PRO A 335 20.33 6.61 -26.30
N PRO A 336 21.54 6.37 -26.87
CA PRO A 336 21.81 6.64 -28.28
C PRO A 336 20.78 5.95 -29.17
N LEU A 337 20.24 6.71 -30.12
CA LEU A 337 19.20 6.24 -31.03
C LEU A 337 19.77 5.11 -31.92
N THR A 338 19.52 3.86 -31.56
CA THR A 338 19.90 2.72 -32.40
C THR A 338 18.87 2.56 -33.52
N TRP A 339 19.28 2.70 -34.77
CA TRP A 339 18.46 2.61 -35.97
C TRP A 339 18.13 1.14 -36.33
N ASN A 340 17.51 0.40 -35.41
CA ASN A 340 17.07 -0.98 -35.66
C ASN A 340 15.53 -1.04 -35.56
N PRO A 341 14.81 -1.33 -36.66
CA PRO A 341 13.34 -1.24 -36.70
C PRO A 341 12.60 -2.26 -35.81
N ARG A 342 13.30 -3.24 -35.20
CA ARG A 342 12.70 -4.25 -34.30
C ARG A 342 12.79 -3.94 -32.80
N SER A 343 13.48 -2.87 -32.38
CA SER A 343 13.62 -2.50 -30.95
C SER A 343 12.66 -1.40 -30.47
N TRP A 344 11.80 -0.89 -31.36
CA TRP A 344 10.82 0.14 -31.02
C TRP A 344 9.71 -0.44 -30.14
N LYS A 345 9.88 -0.36 -28.82
CA LYS A 345 8.77 -0.56 -27.87
C LYS A 345 7.86 0.68 -27.94
N PRO A 346 6.54 0.55 -28.12
CA PRO A 346 5.62 1.67 -28.41
C PRO A 346 5.40 2.69 -27.28
N LEU A 347 6.09 2.55 -26.14
CA LEU A 347 5.90 3.40 -24.95
C LEU A 347 6.16 4.90 -25.16
N PRO A 348 7.22 5.38 -25.82
CA PRO A 348 7.47 6.82 -25.93
C PRO A 348 6.48 7.51 -26.88
N LEU A 349 6.02 6.82 -27.92
CA LEU A 349 5.02 7.34 -28.86
C LEU A 349 3.61 7.38 -28.22
N ALA A 350 3.26 6.34 -27.46
CA ALA A 350 1.98 6.27 -26.73
C ALA A 350 1.90 7.32 -25.61
N VAL A 351 2.99 7.59 -24.88
CA VAL A 351 3.04 8.63 -23.85
C VAL A 351 2.97 10.04 -24.46
N ALA A 352 3.59 10.25 -25.63
CA ALA A 352 3.49 11.52 -26.35
C ALA A 352 2.05 11.77 -26.87
N ILE A 353 1.43 10.77 -27.49
CA ILE A 353 0.05 10.88 -28.03
C ILE A 353 -0.98 10.99 -26.90
N GLY A 354 -0.80 10.25 -25.80
CA GLY A 354 -1.71 10.29 -24.65
C GLY A 354 -1.73 11.63 -23.93
N ASN A 355 -0.59 12.32 -23.84
CA ASN A 355 -0.51 13.63 -23.19
C ASN A 355 -1.09 14.77 -24.05
N VAL A 356 -1.02 14.65 -25.38
CA VAL A 356 -1.61 15.63 -26.30
C VAL A 356 -3.13 15.49 -26.34
N THR A 357 -3.65 14.26 -26.43
CA THR A 357 -5.10 13.99 -26.45
C THR A 357 -5.80 14.43 -25.16
N GLY A 358 -5.20 14.19 -23.99
CA GLY A 358 -5.74 14.64 -22.71
C GLY A 358 -5.80 16.17 -22.56
N ARG A 359 -4.82 16.90 -23.10
CA ARG A 359 -4.79 18.38 -23.04
C ARG A 359 -5.76 19.03 -24.03
N VAL A 360 -5.88 18.47 -25.24
CA VAL A 360 -6.87 18.92 -26.23
C VAL A 360 -8.29 18.68 -25.71
N GLY A 361 -8.58 17.51 -25.11
CA GLY A 361 -9.87 17.23 -24.49
C GLY A 361 -10.22 18.20 -23.35
N MET A 362 -9.25 18.57 -22.51
CA MET A 362 -9.47 19.54 -21.44
C MET A 362 -9.73 20.96 -21.96
N LEU A 363 -9.05 21.38 -23.03
CA LEU A 363 -9.27 22.67 -23.68
C LEU A 363 -10.65 22.72 -24.34
N ILE A 364 -11.01 21.70 -25.11
CA ILE A 364 -12.34 21.59 -25.73
C ILE A 364 -13.42 21.65 -24.66
N TRP A 365 -13.31 20.89 -23.57
CA TRP A 365 -14.26 20.92 -22.46
C TRP A 365 -14.37 22.30 -21.79
N LYS A 366 -13.24 23.00 -21.62
CA LYS A 366 -13.23 24.34 -21.01
C LYS A 366 -13.91 25.38 -21.90
N TYR A 367 -13.65 25.34 -23.21
CA TYR A 367 -14.24 26.26 -24.17
C TYR A 367 -15.70 25.94 -24.49
N THR A 368 -16.10 24.67 -24.55
CA THR A 368 -17.53 24.29 -24.72
C THR A 368 -18.36 24.68 -23.50
N LYS A 369 -17.82 24.53 -22.28
CA LYS A 369 -18.49 24.95 -21.04
C LYS A 369 -18.60 26.48 -20.92
N GLN A 370 -17.61 27.23 -21.41
CA GLN A 370 -17.69 28.70 -21.49
C GLN A 370 -18.64 29.18 -22.58
N GLY A 371 -18.61 28.56 -23.76
CA GLY A 371 -19.51 28.86 -24.88
C GLY A 371 -20.97 28.56 -24.55
N GLY A 372 -21.25 27.44 -23.87
CA GLY A 372 -22.61 27.07 -23.45
C GLY A 372 -23.21 28.05 -22.44
N ARG A 373 -22.41 28.64 -21.55
CA ARG A 373 -22.88 29.67 -20.59
C ARG A 373 -23.21 31.00 -21.27
N LEU A 374 -22.40 31.41 -22.23
CA LEU A 374 -22.64 32.63 -23.03
C LEU A 374 -23.81 32.47 -24.01
N GLY A 375 -23.95 31.28 -24.61
CA GLY A 375 -25.09 30.95 -25.46
C GLY A 375 -26.40 30.92 -24.69
N TRP A 376 -26.39 30.40 -23.46
CA TRP A 376 -27.56 30.36 -22.59
C TRP A 376 -28.03 31.76 -22.15
N SER A 377 -27.11 32.67 -21.82
CA SER A 377 -27.49 34.04 -21.43
C SER A 377 -28.05 34.84 -22.59
N LYS A 378 -27.43 34.75 -23.78
CA LYS A 378 -27.92 35.43 -24.99
C LYS A 378 -29.24 34.83 -25.49
N GLY A 379 -29.41 33.52 -25.42
CA GLY A 379 -30.68 32.86 -25.77
C GLY A 379 -31.83 33.31 -24.87
N LYS A 380 -31.57 33.47 -23.57
CA LYS A 380 -32.58 33.95 -22.62
C LYS A 380 -33.01 35.40 -22.90
N GLN A 381 -32.06 36.28 -23.24
CA GLN A 381 -32.33 37.67 -23.63
C GLN A 381 -33.11 37.77 -24.95
N TRP A 382 -32.74 36.97 -25.94
CA TRP A 382 -33.45 36.92 -27.23
C TRP A 382 -34.90 36.43 -27.07
N PHE A 383 -35.13 35.44 -26.21
CA PHE A 383 -36.49 34.97 -25.91
C PHE A 383 -37.35 36.03 -25.22
N THR A 384 -36.78 36.85 -24.33
CA THR A 384 -37.51 37.95 -23.67
C THR A 384 -37.84 39.06 -24.65
N GLU A 385 -36.89 39.45 -25.52
CA GLU A 385 -37.11 40.48 -26.55
C GLU A 385 -38.18 40.06 -27.55
N ARG A 386 -38.20 38.78 -27.99
CA ARG A 386 -39.24 38.27 -28.88
C ARG A 386 -40.62 38.29 -28.23
N LYS A 387 -40.69 37.99 -26.94
CA LYS A 387 -41.96 38.02 -26.21
C LYS A 387 -42.50 39.45 -26.12
N GLU A 388 -41.64 40.43 -25.84
CA GLU A 388 -42.00 41.85 -25.86
C GLU A 388 -42.41 42.35 -27.25
N GLN A 389 -41.70 41.96 -28.31
CA GLN A 389 -42.06 42.33 -29.68
C GLN A 389 -43.41 41.73 -30.10
N SER A 390 -43.68 40.46 -29.72
CA SER A 390 -44.98 39.84 -29.98
C SER A 390 -46.12 40.52 -29.23
N ALA A 391 -45.87 40.98 -27.99
CA ALA A 391 -46.84 41.73 -27.20
C ALA A 391 -47.10 43.12 -27.79
N LYS A 392 -46.07 43.81 -28.28
CA LYS A 392 -46.20 45.10 -28.99
C LYS A 392 -46.97 44.97 -30.30
N LEU A 393 -46.72 43.90 -31.07
CA LEU A 393 -47.47 43.59 -32.29
C LEU A 393 -48.93 43.26 -32.01
N ALA A 394 -49.22 42.55 -30.91
CA ALA A 394 -50.59 42.28 -30.47
C ALA A 394 -51.32 43.59 -30.06
N MET A 395 -50.65 44.47 -29.29
CA MET A 395 -51.22 45.78 -28.94
C MET A 395 -51.41 46.70 -30.15
N ALA A 396 -50.49 46.71 -31.10
CA ALA A 396 -50.63 47.47 -32.35
C ALA A 396 -51.84 46.99 -33.16
N LYS A 397 -52.06 45.66 -33.21
CA LYS A 397 -53.21 45.06 -33.89
C LYS A 397 -54.53 45.35 -33.18
N GLU A 398 -54.55 45.42 -31.85
CA GLU A 398 -55.71 45.88 -31.09
C GLU A 398 -56.01 47.37 -31.34
N LEU A 399 -54.98 48.23 -31.38
CA LEU A 399 -55.11 49.65 -31.69
C LEU A 399 -55.68 49.88 -33.10
N GLU A 400 -55.18 49.17 -34.12
CA GLU A 400 -55.73 49.22 -35.49
C GLU A 400 -57.18 48.72 -35.57
N SER A 401 -57.56 47.72 -34.76
CA SER A 401 -58.95 47.24 -34.67
C SER A 401 -59.88 48.21 -33.95
N SER A 402 -59.34 49.07 -33.08
CA SER A 402 -60.10 50.12 -32.38
C SER A 402 -60.26 51.40 -33.21
N ALA A 403 -59.26 51.74 -34.03
CA ALA A 403 -59.28 52.90 -34.93
C ALA A 403 -60.20 52.71 -36.15
N SER A 404 -60.58 51.47 -36.48
CA SER A 404 -61.47 51.13 -37.60
C SER A 404 -62.96 51.08 -37.22
N ARG A 405 -63.34 51.54 -36.02
CA ARG A 405 -64.73 51.69 -35.56
C ARG A 405 -65.05 53.13 -35.15
N GLU A 406 -64.96 54.07 -36.09
CA GLU A 406 -65.74 55.32 -36.01
C GLU A 406 -66.65 55.44 -37.24
N PRO A 407 -67.98 55.62 -37.07
CA PRO A 407 -68.91 55.67 -38.18
C PRO A 407 -68.92 57.06 -38.82
N PHE A 408 -68.46 57.15 -40.07
CA PHE A 408 -68.66 58.34 -40.90
C PHE A 408 -70.13 58.40 -41.35
N SER A 409 -70.93 59.22 -40.65
CA SER A 409 -72.28 59.63 -41.05
C SER A 409 -72.21 60.44 -42.34
N LYS A 410 -72.86 59.93 -43.40
CA LYS A 410 -73.15 60.64 -44.65
C LYS A 410 -74.60 61.12 -44.60
N ASP A 411 -74.79 62.42 -44.58
CA ASP A 411 -75.99 63.19 -44.98
C ASP A 411 -75.61 64.67 -44.73
N GLN A 412 -75.71 65.63 -45.64
CA GLN A 412 -76.81 65.94 -46.55
C GLN A 412 -76.35 66.92 -47.66
N LYS A 413 -76.98 66.74 -48.83
CA LYS A 413 -77.48 67.71 -49.84
C LYS A 413 -76.79 69.09 -49.92
N VAL A 414 -76.12 69.44 -51.03
CA VAL A 414 -76.60 69.60 -52.42
C VAL A 414 -77.58 70.77 -52.58
N THR A 415 -77.18 71.65 -53.51
CA THR A 415 -77.95 72.50 -54.43
C THR A 415 -78.49 73.88 -54.02
N THR A 416 -77.91 74.87 -54.71
CA THR A 416 -78.54 75.94 -55.52
C THR A 416 -79.43 76.96 -54.81
N SER A 417 -79.01 78.23 -54.76
CA SER A 417 -79.31 79.28 -55.75
C SER A 417 -80.77 79.77 -55.65
N VAL A 418 -81.07 81.05 -55.45
CA VAL A 418 -80.30 82.26 -55.16
C VAL A 418 -81.34 83.16 -54.50
N ALA A 419 -81.18 83.45 -53.20
CA ALA A 419 -82.33 83.68 -52.32
C ALA A 419 -83.21 82.43 -52.14
#